data_AF-A0A1Z4GIY0-F1
#
_entry.id   AF-A0A1Z4GIY0-F1
#
_cell.length_a   1.000
_cell.length_b   1.000
_cell.length_c   1.000
_cell.angle_alpha   90.00
_cell.angle_beta   90.00
_cell.angle_gamma   90.00
#
_symmetry.space_group_name_H-M   'P 1'
#
loop_
_entity.id
_entity.type
_entity.pdbx_description
1 polymer ?
#
loop_
_entity_poly.entity_id
_entity_poly.type
_entity_poly.pdbx_seq_one_letter_code
_entity_poly.pdbx_strand_id
1 'polypeptide(L)'
;MARLKRGSTILDKATRRIAGMRSISETLEFGDGLSLTEYERRIQTLQTKLSNYNMMLSTLDEAMGQIQLLEQDLSSYSEKMLMSVRTRYGKNSLQYVQAGGKLRQQNKRASTTAPTTTIMALNVENSTMNGKSTKTTVN
;
A
#
# COMPACT_ATOMS: atom_id res chain seq x y z
N MET A 1 4.68 -7.65 6.65
CA MET A 1 4.69 -8.30 7.98
C MET A 1 5.22 -9.71 7.83
N ALA A 2 6.02 -10.19 8.78
CA ALA A 2 6.55 -11.54 8.75
C ALA A 2 5.43 -12.58 8.79
N ARG A 3 5.56 -13.66 8.02
CA ARG A 3 4.59 -14.76 7.96
C ARG A 3 4.68 -15.60 9.23
N LEU A 4 3.53 -16.02 9.73
CA LEU A 4 3.48 -16.85 10.92
C LEU A 4 4.00 -18.27 10.62
N LYS A 5 4.97 -18.73 11.43
CA LYS A 5 5.49 -20.10 11.35
C LYS A 5 4.43 -21.11 11.78
N ARG A 6 4.40 -22.27 11.12
CA ARG A 6 3.44 -23.34 11.40
C ARG A 6 3.88 -24.19 12.59
N GLY A 7 2.99 -24.34 13.56
CA GLY A 7 3.07 -25.35 14.62
C GLY A 7 2.26 -26.60 14.28
N SER A 8 2.47 -27.68 15.04
CA SER A 8 1.69 -28.92 14.91
C SER A 8 1.33 -29.48 16.29
N THR A 9 0.04 -29.44 16.62
CA THR A 9 -0.48 -30.05 17.86
C THR A 9 -0.45 -31.58 17.79
N ILE A 10 -0.49 -32.14 16.57
CA ILE A 10 -0.37 -33.59 16.35
C ILE A 10 1.04 -34.06 16.72
N LEU A 11 2.06 -33.27 16.36
CA LEU A 11 3.45 -33.57 16.71
C LEU A 11 3.64 -33.58 18.24
N ASP A 12 3.13 -32.57 18.94
CA ASP A 12 3.18 -32.51 20.42
C ASP A 12 2.43 -33.68 21.08
N LYS A 13 1.25 -34.05 20.56
CA LYS A 13 0.54 -35.25 21.04
C LYS A 13 1.35 -36.52 20.78
N ALA A 14 1.98 -36.63 19.61
CA ALA A 14 2.72 -37.82 19.22
C ALA A 14 3.99 -38.03 20.08
N THR A 15 4.73 -36.95 20.35
CA THR A 15 5.93 -36.98 21.21
C THR A 15 5.59 -37.35 22.66
N ARG A 16 4.48 -36.83 23.21
CA ARG A 16 4.02 -37.22 24.56
C ARG A 16 3.63 -38.70 24.60
N ARG A 17 2.93 -39.19 23.58
CA ARG A 17 2.51 -40.60 23.48
C ARG A 17 3.71 -41.55 23.37
N ILE A 18 4.70 -41.25 22.53
CA ILE A 18 5.88 -42.12 22.40
C ILE A 18 6.71 -42.15 23.68
N ALA A 19 6.80 -41.03 24.41
CA ALA A 19 7.45 -41.00 25.73
C ALA A 19 6.71 -41.89 26.74
N GLY A 20 5.38 -41.85 26.76
CA GLY A 20 4.56 -42.75 27.57
C GLY A 20 4.78 -44.22 27.20
N MET A 21 4.78 -44.56 25.92
CA MET A 21 5.01 -45.93 25.46
C MET A 21 6.42 -46.44 25.82
N ARG A 22 7.45 -45.58 25.72
CA ARG A 22 8.83 -45.92 26.15
C ARG A 22 8.94 -46.25 27.65
N SER A 23 8.09 -45.65 28.47
CA SER A 23 8.08 -45.95 29.91
C SER A 23 7.53 -47.34 30.24
N ILE A 24 6.74 -47.92 29.33
CA ILE A 24 6.17 -49.27 29.47
C ILE A 24 7.21 -50.31 29.05
N SER A 25 7.79 -50.16 27.86
CA SER A 25 8.97 -50.92 27.43
C SER A 25 9.79 -50.11 26.43
N GLU A 26 11.10 -50.35 26.44
CA GLU A 26 12.03 -49.68 25.54
C GLU A 26 11.92 -50.22 24.10
N THR A 27 11.53 -51.49 23.96
CA THR A 27 11.25 -52.16 22.69
C THR A 27 9.81 -52.66 22.69
N LEU A 28 8.93 -51.97 21.96
CA LEU A 28 7.51 -52.28 21.84
C LEU A 28 7.18 -52.48 20.35
N GLU A 29 6.71 -53.68 20.03
CA GLU A 29 6.41 -54.13 18.66
C GLU A 29 5.04 -54.78 18.67
N PHE A 30 4.11 -54.28 17.85
CA PHE A 30 2.73 -54.77 17.79
C PHE A 30 2.43 -55.59 16.53
N GLY A 31 3.45 -55.85 15.70
CA GLY A 31 3.27 -56.48 14.38
C GLY A 31 2.82 -55.49 13.30
N ASP A 32 2.72 -55.93 12.05
CA ASP A 32 2.23 -55.14 10.89
C ASP A 32 2.92 -53.77 10.68
N GLY A 33 4.19 -53.64 11.10
CA GLY A 33 4.94 -52.39 11.02
C GLY A 33 4.50 -51.32 12.04
N LEU A 34 3.66 -51.67 13.01
CA LEU A 34 3.38 -50.88 14.20
C LEU A 34 4.44 -51.14 15.26
N SER A 35 5.54 -50.42 15.12
CA SER A 35 6.67 -50.45 16.03
C SER A 35 6.95 -49.09 16.66
N LEU A 36 7.59 -49.10 17.82
CA LEU A 36 8.08 -47.87 18.45
C LEU A 36 9.12 -47.16 17.56
N THR A 37 9.90 -47.95 16.81
CA THR A 37 10.93 -47.46 15.87
C THR A 37 10.31 -46.76 14.66
N GLU A 38 9.28 -47.34 14.04
CA GLU A 38 8.56 -46.71 12.92
C GLU A 38 7.76 -45.50 13.38
N TYR A 39 7.22 -45.54 14.60
CA TYR A 39 6.52 -44.38 15.16
C TYR A 39 7.48 -43.19 15.37
N GLU A 40 8.67 -43.42 15.93
CA GLU A 40 9.73 -42.41 16.05
C GLU A 40 10.12 -41.86 14.68
N ARG A 41 10.33 -42.74 13.69
CA ARG A 41 10.68 -42.35 12.32
C ARG A 41 9.63 -41.42 11.70
N ARG A 42 8.34 -41.71 11.92
CA ARG A 42 7.22 -40.87 11.43
C ARG A 42 7.19 -39.51 12.14
N ILE A 43 7.43 -39.48 13.45
CA ILE A 43 7.55 -38.22 14.21
C ILE A 43 8.69 -37.36 13.65
N GLN A 44 9.88 -37.94 13.50
CA GLN A 44 11.06 -37.25 12.96
C GLN A 44 10.87 -36.76 11.53
N THR A 45 10.19 -37.55 10.70
CA THR A 45 9.84 -37.16 9.33
C THR A 45 8.94 -35.92 9.32
N LEU A 46 7.89 -35.92 10.16
CA LEU A 46 7.00 -34.77 10.29
C LEU A 46 7.73 -33.54 10.84
N GLN A 47 8.59 -33.71 11.84
CA GLN A 47 9.38 -32.64 12.44
C GLN A 47 10.30 -31.98 11.41
N THR A 48 11.04 -32.79 10.65
CA THR A 48 11.95 -32.32 9.59
C THR A 48 11.19 -31.55 8.52
N LYS A 49 10.06 -32.10 8.04
CA LYS A 49 9.25 -31.43 7.01
C LYS A 49 8.67 -30.11 7.52
N LEU A 50 8.22 -30.06 8.77
CA LEU A 50 7.70 -28.83 9.38
C LEU A 50 8.79 -27.77 9.57
N SER A 51 9.99 -28.17 10.01
CA SER A 51 11.14 -27.29 10.14
C SER A 51 11.54 -26.70 8.78
N ASN A 52 11.68 -27.54 7.76
CA ASN A 52 12.02 -27.11 6.40
C ASN A 52 10.98 -26.14 5.84
N TYR A 53 9.69 -26.41 6.05
CA TYR A 53 8.63 -25.49 5.65
C TYR A 53 8.76 -24.11 6.33
N ASN A 54 9.00 -24.08 7.65
CA ASN A 54 9.17 -22.83 8.38
C ASN A 54 10.45 -22.07 8.00
N MET A 55 11.50 -22.80 7.60
CA MET A 55 12.72 -22.21 7.02
C MET A 55 12.40 -21.54 5.68
N MET A 56 11.69 -22.24 4.78
CA MET A 56 11.27 -21.67 3.49
C MET A 56 10.40 -20.41 3.65
N LEU A 57 9.52 -20.37 4.66
CA LEU A 57 8.77 -19.16 4.97
C LEU A 57 9.70 -18.01 5.37
N SER A 58 10.74 -18.29 6.17
CA SER A 58 11.69 -17.26 6.62
C SER A 58 12.51 -16.72 5.45
N THR A 59 12.99 -17.58 4.55
CA THR A 59 13.74 -17.17 3.35
C THR A 59 12.88 -16.36 2.39
N LEU A 60 11.59 -16.69 2.29
CA LEU A 60 10.67 -15.95 1.44
C LEU A 60 10.39 -14.55 2.01
N ASP A 61 10.21 -14.44 3.33
CA ASP A 61 10.05 -13.14 3.99
C ASP A 61 11.28 -12.26 3.80
N GLU A 62 12.48 -12.82 3.86
CA GLU A 62 13.73 -12.11 3.55
C GLU A 62 13.76 -11.60 2.10
N ALA A 63 13.45 -12.48 1.13
CA ALA A 63 13.40 -12.10 -0.28
C ALA A 63 12.36 -10.99 -0.53
N MET A 64 11.20 -11.06 0.12
CA MET A 64 10.18 -10.01 0.03
C MET A 64 10.69 -8.69 0.62
N GLY A 65 11.40 -8.72 1.74
CA GLY A 65 12.02 -7.53 2.34
C GLY A 65 13.04 -6.88 1.41
N GLN A 66 13.88 -7.69 0.75
CA GLN A 66 14.85 -7.19 -0.22
C GLN A 66 14.17 -6.49 -1.41
N ILE A 67 13.09 -7.06 -1.94
CA ILE A 67 12.31 -6.44 -3.02
C ILE A 67 11.75 -5.09 -2.56
N GLN A 68 11.17 -5.02 -1.36
CA GLN A 68 10.60 -3.78 -0.84
C GLN A 68 11.65 -2.66 -0.67
N LEU A 69 12.86 -3.01 -0.22
CA LEU A 69 13.97 -2.06 -0.12
C LEU A 69 14.37 -1.53 -1.50
N LEU A 70 14.52 -2.43 -2.48
CA LEU A 70 14.87 -2.04 -3.85
C LEU A 70 13.78 -1.18 -4.50
N GLU A 71 12.50 -1.49 -4.26
CA GLU A 71 11.36 -0.69 -4.73
C GLU A 71 11.39 0.71 -4.13
N GLN A 72 11.68 0.83 -2.83
CA GLN A 72 11.79 2.13 -2.16
C GLN A 72 12.96 2.97 -2.69
N ASP A 73 14.11 2.34 -2.90
CA ASP A 73 15.28 3.00 -3.47
C ASP A 73 15.03 3.46 -4.91
N LEU A 74 14.43 2.60 -5.73
CA LEU A 74 14.09 2.93 -7.12
C LEU A 74 13.04 4.04 -7.19
N SER A 75 12.04 4.02 -6.31
CA SER A 75 11.05 5.08 -6.20
C SER A 75 11.73 6.42 -5.89
N SER A 76 12.58 6.47 -4.87
CA SER A 76 13.34 7.67 -4.48
C SER A 76 14.25 8.16 -5.60
N TYR A 77 14.88 7.25 -6.34
CA TYR A 77 15.71 7.58 -7.50
C TYR A 77 14.87 8.14 -8.65
N SER A 78 13.70 7.54 -8.92
CA SER A 78 12.78 8.00 -9.96
C SER A 78 12.27 9.41 -9.70
N GLU A 79 11.98 9.76 -8.45
CA GLU A 79 11.61 11.12 -8.04
C GLU A 79 12.75 12.11 -8.30
N LYS A 80 13.99 11.76 -7.95
CA LYS A 80 15.18 12.57 -8.23
C LYS A 80 15.37 12.80 -9.73
N MET A 81 15.15 11.77 -10.54
CA MET A 81 15.23 11.87 -12.00
C MET A 81 14.15 12.81 -12.54
N LEU A 82 12.90 12.67 -12.10
CA LEU A 82 11.81 13.56 -12.50
C LEU A 82 12.05 15.01 -12.07
N MET A 83 12.59 15.23 -10.86
CA MET A 83 12.99 16.56 -10.40
C MET A 83 14.14 17.13 -11.23
N SER A 84 15.09 16.32 -11.67
CA SER A 84 16.18 16.75 -12.54
C SER A 84 15.68 17.19 -13.92
N VAL A 85 14.69 16.49 -14.49
CA VAL A 85 14.01 16.94 -15.72
C VAL A 85 13.31 18.27 -15.48
N ARG A 86 12.65 18.43 -14.32
CA ARG A 86 11.99 19.68 -13.95
C ARG A 86 12.97 20.85 -13.80
N THR A 87 14.15 20.64 -13.21
CA THR A 87 15.15 21.71 -13.06
C THR A 87 15.78 22.10 -14.40
N ARG A 88 15.98 21.13 -15.31
CA ARG A 88 16.58 21.37 -16.63
C ARG A 88 15.64 22.04 -17.63
N TYR A 89 14.40 21.55 -17.75
CA TYR A 89 13.46 22.02 -18.78
C TYR A 89 12.35 22.92 -18.21
N GLY A 90 12.16 22.94 -16.89
CA GLY A 90 11.09 23.68 -16.24
C GLY A 90 9.79 22.88 -16.09
N LYS A 91 8.97 23.26 -15.11
CA LYS A 91 7.73 22.55 -14.73
C LYS A 91 6.63 22.61 -15.80
N ASN A 92 6.62 23.64 -16.65
CA ASN A 92 5.59 23.82 -17.69
C ASN A 92 6.05 23.28 -19.05
N SER A 93 7.21 22.63 -19.12
CA SER A 93 7.75 22.10 -20.36
C SER A 93 7.06 20.81 -20.78
N LEU A 94 7.00 20.58 -22.09
CA LEU A 94 6.48 19.35 -22.66
C LEU A 94 7.35 18.14 -22.25
N GLN A 95 8.66 18.32 -22.11
CA GLN A 95 9.60 17.28 -21.66
C GLN A 95 9.31 16.80 -20.24
N TYR A 96 8.94 17.72 -19.34
CA TYR A 96 8.55 17.35 -17.98
C TYR A 96 7.27 16.49 -17.97
N VAL A 97 6.30 16.81 -18.83
CA VAL A 97 5.07 16.02 -18.99
C VAL A 97 5.36 14.66 -19.61
N GLN A 98 6.21 14.62 -20.65
CA GLN A 98 6.65 13.38 -21.28
C GLN A 98 7.37 12.46 -20.29
N ALA A 99 8.11 13.01 -19.34
CA ALA A 99 8.74 12.26 -18.26
C ALA A 99 7.77 11.81 -17.14
N GLY A 100 6.46 12.04 -17.28
CA GLY A 100 5.43 11.67 -16.31
C GLY A 100 5.10 12.77 -15.28
N GLY A 101 5.66 13.96 -15.42
CA GLY A 101 5.34 15.12 -14.59
C GLY A 101 3.96 15.68 -14.88
N LYS A 102 3.29 16.23 -13.85
CA LYS A 102 2.00 16.92 -14.02
C LYS A 102 2.24 18.43 -14.18
N LEU A 103 1.63 19.02 -15.21
CA LEU A 103 1.65 20.48 -15.41
C LEU A 103 1.03 21.19 -14.22
N ARG A 104 1.53 22.40 -13.93
CA ARG A 104 0.83 23.30 -13.04
C ARG A 104 -0.42 23.79 -13.80
N GLN A 105 -1.59 23.30 -13.40
CA GLN A 105 -2.86 23.89 -13.79
C GLN A 105 -2.80 25.38 -13.46
N GLN A 106 -2.71 26.24 -14.47
CA GLN A 106 -2.91 27.66 -14.28
C GLN A 106 -4.39 27.83 -14.00
N ASN A 107 -4.76 27.97 -12.72
CA ASN A 107 -6.11 28.36 -12.35
C ASN A 107 -6.49 29.57 -13.21
N LYS A 108 -7.41 29.39 -14.15
CA LYS A 108 -8.08 30.51 -14.81
C LYS A 108 -8.81 31.24 -13.69
N ARG A 109 -8.21 32.30 -13.14
CA ARG A 109 -8.97 33.32 -12.45
C ARG A 109 -9.94 33.84 -13.50
N ALA A 110 -11.20 33.43 -13.43
CA ALA A 110 -12.27 34.09 -14.15
C ALA A 110 -12.35 35.50 -13.55
N SER A 111 -11.68 36.48 -14.16
CA SER A 111 -12.00 37.87 -13.95
C SER A 111 -13.29 38.13 -14.70
N THR A 112 -14.41 37.90 -14.02
CA THR A 112 -15.73 38.32 -14.50
C THR A 112 -15.80 39.86 -14.43
N THR A 113 -16.32 40.48 -15.51
CA THR A 113 -16.83 41.88 -15.65
C THR A 113 -15.80 43.01 -15.82
N ALA A 114 -15.88 43.97 -16.76
CA ALA A 114 -16.78 44.26 -17.90
C ALA A 114 -16.08 45.28 -18.86
N PRO A 115 -16.45 45.41 -20.16
CA PRO A 115 -15.94 46.47 -21.04
C PRO A 115 -16.74 47.77 -20.88
N THR A 116 -16.08 48.86 -20.51
CA THR A 116 -16.61 50.24 -20.58
C THR A 116 -16.02 50.94 -21.79
N THR A 117 -16.80 51.86 -22.40
CA THR A 117 -16.47 52.89 -23.43
C THR A 117 -17.08 52.53 -24.80
N THR A 118 -17.97 53.27 -25.48
CA THR A 118 -18.67 54.55 -25.28
C THR A 118 -19.79 54.59 -26.33
N ILE A 119 -21.04 54.84 -25.95
CA ILE A 119 -22.13 55.16 -26.90
C ILE A 119 -22.23 56.68 -26.95
N MET A 120 -22.09 57.24 -28.16
CA MET A 120 -22.27 58.67 -28.45
C MET A 120 -23.73 59.10 -28.22
N ALA A 121 -23.88 60.29 -27.64
CA ALA A 121 -25.12 60.91 -27.18
C ALA A 121 -26.17 61.16 -28.27
N LEU A 122 -27.45 61.20 -27.89
CA LEU A 122 -28.49 62.15 -28.35
C LEU A 122 -29.68 62.14 -27.36
N ASN A 123 -29.91 63.31 -26.71
CA ASN A 123 -31.17 64.04 -26.42
C ASN A 123 -32.49 63.26 -26.13
N VAL A 124 -33.47 63.68 -25.32
CA VAL A 124 -33.82 64.89 -24.55
C VAL A 124 -35.15 64.56 -23.82
N GLU A 125 -35.39 65.16 -22.64
CA GLU A 125 -36.70 65.33 -21.94
C GLU A 125 -37.48 64.04 -21.56
N ASN A 126 -38.13 63.88 -20.40
CA ASN A 126 -38.93 64.83 -19.64
C ASN A 126 -39.13 64.33 -18.19
N SER A 127 -39.50 65.30 -17.36
CA SER A 127 -39.98 65.21 -15.98
C SER A 127 -41.02 64.10 -15.70
N THR A 128 -40.96 63.54 -14.48
CA THR A 128 -41.85 63.80 -13.32
C THR A 128 -42.21 62.51 -12.56
N MET A 129 -42.15 62.60 -11.23
CA MET A 129 -42.88 61.78 -10.24
C MET A 129 -42.50 60.28 -10.22
N ASN A 130 -42.48 59.52 -9.13
CA ASN A 130 -42.84 59.62 -7.72
C ASN A 130 -42.57 58.17 -7.26
N GLY A 131 -41.63 57.89 -6.37
CA GLY A 131 -41.90 57.91 -4.95
C GLY A 131 -41.64 56.55 -4.33
N LYS A 132 -41.06 56.61 -3.13
CA LYS A 132 -41.39 55.79 -1.97
C LYS A 132 -40.59 54.50 -1.68
N SER A 133 -39.95 54.61 -0.52
CA SER A 133 -39.63 53.59 0.50
C SER A 133 -38.50 52.61 0.22
N THR A 134 -37.33 52.79 0.86
CA THR A 134 -37.01 52.41 2.26
C THR A 134 -37.22 50.92 2.55
N LYS A 135 -36.12 50.17 2.74
CA LYS A 135 -35.71 49.75 4.09
C LYS A 135 -34.35 49.05 4.09
N THR A 136 -33.45 49.68 4.84
CA THR A 136 -32.22 49.19 5.45
C THR A 136 -32.50 48.12 6.52
N THR A 137 -31.43 47.40 6.89
CA THR A 137 -31.16 46.70 8.17
C THR A 137 -31.27 45.17 8.04
N VAL A 138 -30.17 44.42 7.89
CA VAL A 138 -29.13 44.07 8.89
C VAL A 138 -29.66 43.12 9.96
N ASN A 139 -29.40 41.81 9.79
CA ASN A 139 -28.68 40.92 10.71
C ASN A 139 -28.78 39.47 10.23
#